data_AF-A0A3B3TUB2-F1
#
_entry.id   AF-A0A3B3TUB2-F1
#
_cell.length_a   1.000
_cell.length_b   1.000
_cell.length_c   1.000
_cell.angle_alpha   90.00
_cell.angle_beta   90.00
_cell.angle_gamma   90.00
#
_symmetry.space_group_name_H-M   'P 1'
#
loop_
_entity.id
_entity.type
_entity.pdbx_description
1 polymer ?
#
loop_
_entity_poly.entity_id
_entity_poly.type
_entity_poly.pdbx_seq_one_letter_code
_entity_poly.pdbx_strand_id
1 'polypeptide(L)'
;MSLLEKSPTPGRVLLDDTLPLTALIEASQNLQSHTVIRRYSDFDILNSSLMVCGISLPLPPKKLIGNMDREFIAERQRGLQAYLDSITQHPLICTSLFVKKFLDPNNYSANYTEIALQQVSMFFRSDPKWEVQEPLKDMGWRIRKKYFLVKNKEQPKERFLLSWVSRTPDSSGTAYLSPLLFSSTSESSALLIRPFSERGSLRDQICKVKPRESHLKKYCNPKKSQGLELEQIKLFGRQILESLKLLHDSGLFFGHLHASNVMVDDGVCRLVDVENGMLGVPSVLRPAFTQLRKINTAESIDVFCFGHLLYEMTYGRPPDSVPVDQFPSAPHAAVVSVLQSILSTDACKSGMPTVPALIQTPNLTGSVLRQVPSRLKEALKSAKGSLEKRLHEEQRMLHQHRRLTRAQSHYGSEEEKKRRKILARKELPPRSRPEVMTPGCVILSPPGSGASSPPTCPSSPTPPPATGTLVFLSL
;
A
#
# COMPACT_ATOMS: atom_id res chain seq x y z
N MET A 1 29.28 28.02 20.12
CA MET A 1 28.16 28.17 21.08
C MET A 1 26.87 28.07 20.29
N SER A 2 26.05 27.09 20.66
CA SER A 2 25.05 26.40 19.86
C SER A 2 23.92 27.27 19.29
N LEU A 3 23.71 27.13 17.99
CA LEU A 3 22.42 27.38 17.32
C LEU A 3 21.38 26.43 17.95
N LEU A 4 20.41 27.01 18.64
CA LEU A 4 19.22 26.33 19.14
C LEU A 4 18.52 25.66 17.94
N GLU A 5 18.55 24.33 17.89
CA GLU A 5 17.68 23.54 17.04
C GLU A 5 16.23 23.91 17.41
N LYS A 6 15.50 24.48 16.45
CA LYS A 6 14.05 24.56 16.52
C LYS A 6 13.51 23.14 16.69
N SER A 7 12.77 22.92 17.76
CA SER A 7 11.98 21.72 17.94
C SER A 7 11.10 21.47 16.70
N PRO A 8 11.02 20.23 16.19
CA PRO A 8 10.20 19.93 15.04
C PRO A 8 8.73 20.17 15.39
N THR A 9 8.06 20.97 14.56
CA THR A 9 6.59 21.10 14.55
C THR A 9 5.96 19.70 14.50
N PRO A 10 4.86 19.41 15.22
CA PRO A 10 4.24 18.08 15.22
C PRO A 10 3.75 17.72 13.81
N GLY A 11 4.62 17.06 13.04
CA GLY A 11 4.35 16.68 11.67
C GLY A 11 3.30 15.59 11.64
N ARG A 12 2.20 15.81 10.92
CA ARG A 12 1.33 14.71 10.45
C ARG A 12 2.24 13.68 9.78
N VAL A 13 2.42 12.52 10.41
CA VAL A 13 3.08 11.38 9.79
C VAL A 13 2.32 11.09 8.49
N LEU A 14 3.01 11.13 7.35
CA LEU A 14 2.43 10.76 6.06
C LEU A 14 2.23 9.24 6.08
N LEU A 15 1.02 8.79 6.44
CA LEU A 15 0.68 7.37 6.47
C LEU A 15 0.46 6.87 5.05
N ASP A 16 1.22 5.86 4.64
CA ASP A 16 0.90 5.09 3.45
C ASP A 16 -0.04 3.93 3.81
N ASP A 17 -1.32 4.12 3.49
CA ASP A 17 -2.37 3.13 3.74
C ASP A 17 -2.15 1.81 2.96
N THR A 18 -1.27 1.80 1.94
CA THR A 18 -0.97 0.60 1.13
C THR A 18 0.09 -0.31 1.72
N LEU A 19 0.91 0.18 2.66
CA LEU A 19 1.94 -0.64 3.29
C LEU A 19 1.32 -1.45 4.44
N PRO A 20 1.48 -2.78 4.50
CA PRO A 20 1.04 -3.54 5.67
C PRO A 20 1.76 -3.05 6.93
N LEU A 21 1.10 -3.12 8.09
CA LEU A 21 1.78 -3.01 9.39
C LEU A 21 2.16 -4.42 9.85
N THR A 22 3.27 -4.53 10.56
CA THR A 22 3.68 -5.81 11.19
C THR A 22 3.54 -5.69 12.70
N ALA A 23 3.27 -6.80 13.38
CA ALA A 23 3.06 -6.79 14.81
C ALA A 23 3.70 -7.98 15.49
N LEU A 24 4.33 -7.75 16.64
CA LEU A 24 4.88 -8.78 17.51
C LEU A 24 4.27 -8.66 18.90
N ILE A 25 3.79 -9.78 19.43
CA ILE A 25 3.30 -9.86 20.80
C ILE A 25 4.48 -10.00 21.77
N GLU A 26 4.59 -9.08 22.72
CA GLU A 26 5.57 -9.12 23.79
C GLU A 26 4.91 -9.34 25.16
N ALA A 27 5.68 -9.93 26.08
CA ALA A 27 5.29 -10.03 27.47
C ALA A 27 5.21 -8.61 28.10
N SER A 28 4.21 -8.39 28.94
CA SER A 28 3.92 -7.11 29.61
C SER A 28 5.09 -6.52 30.43
N GLN A 29 6.13 -7.30 30.70
CA GLN A 29 7.33 -6.87 31.41
C GLN A 29 8.26 -5.96 30.57
N ASN A 30 8.02 -5.84 29.25
CA ASN A 30 8.81 -5.03 28.32
C ASN A 30 8.04 -3.82 27.76
N LEU A 31 7.18 -3.17 28.55
CA LEU A 31 6.42 -2.01 28.07
C LEU A 31 7.35 -0.83 27.71
N GLN A 32 7.58 -0.64 26.42
CA GLN A 32 8.14 0.60 25.88
C GLN A 32 7.01 1.60 25.60
N SER A 33 7.32 2.90 25.53
CA SER A 33 6.34 3.98 25.28
C SER A 33 5.56 3.87 23.96
N HIS A 34 5.99 3.01 23.03
CA HIS A 34 5.37 2.79 21.72
C HIS A 34 4.57 1.47 21.63
N THR A 35 4.35 0.79 22.75
CA THR A 35 3.63 -0.49 22.81
C THR A 35 2.12 -0.26 22.79
N VAL A 36 1.40 -0.94 21.89
CA VAL A 36 -0.08 -0.89 21.86
C VAL A 36 -0.63 -2.02 22.72
N ILE A 37 -1.42 -1.65 23.73
CA ILE A 37 -2.02 -2.62 24.66
C ILE A 37 -3.31 -3.16 24.04
N ARG A 38 -3.45 -4.50 23.98
CA ARG A 38 -4.64 -5.18 23.42
C ARG A 38 -5.07 -6.34 24.30
N ARG A 39 -6.35 -6.37 24.67
CA ARG A 39 -6.95 -7.50 25.37
C ARG A 39 -7.47 -8.52 24.38
N TYR A 40 -7.63 -9.77 24.83
CA TYR A 40 -8.27 -10.81 24.02
C TYR A 40 -9.64 -10.38 23.45
N SER A 41 -10.45 -9.63 24.21
CA SER A 41 -11.73 -9.08 23.73
C SER A 41 -11.57 -8.15 22.52
N ASP A 42 -10.45 -7.44 22.40
CA ASP A 42 -10.19 -6.59 21.25
C ASP A 42 -9.92 -7.44 20.00
N PHE A 43 -9.23 -8.58 20.14
CA PHE A 43 -9.05 -9.55 19.05
C PHE A 43 -10.39 -10.17 18.63
N ASP A 44 -11.28 -10.47 19.57
CA ASP A 44 -12.62 -10.98 19.31
C ASP A 44 -13.48 -9.97 18.50
N ILE A 45 -13.41 -8.68 18.85
CA ILE A 45 -14.07 -7.59 18.11
C ILE A 45 -13.46 -7.43 16.71
N LEU A 46 -12.14 -7.47 16.59
CA LEU A 46 -11.45 -7.42 15.30
C LEU A 46 -11.87 -8.59 14.41
N ASN A 47 -11.82 -9.82 14.94
CA ASN A 47 -12.20 -11.03 14.22
C ASN A 47 -13.65 -10.95 13.74
N SER A 48 -14.57 -10.53 14.62
CA SER A 48 -15.98 -10.31 14.26
C SER A 48 -16.15 -9.32 13.11
N SER A 49 -15.35 -8.24 13.10
CA SER A 49 -15.34 -7.26 12.00
C SER A 49 -14.79 -7.83 10.69
N LEU A 50 -13.89 -8.81 10.76
CA LEU A 50 -13.26 -9.46 9.60
C LEU A 50 -14.05 -10.69 9.09
N MET A 51 -15.06 -11.17 9.80
CA MET A 51 -15.93 -12.28 9.34
C MET A 51 -16.57 -12.01 7.97
N VAL A 52 -16.74 -10.73 7.62
CA VAL A 52 -17.24 -10.29 6.31
C VAL A 52 -16.35 -10.76 5.14
N CYS A 53 -15.07 -11.03 5.38
CA CYS A 53 -14.14 -11.54 4.38
C CYS A 53 -14.47 -12.96 3.93
N GLY A 54 -15.25 -13.73 4.71
CA GLY A 54 -15.55 -15.13 4.42
C GLY A 54 -14.32 -16.06 4.50
N ILE A 55 -13.30 -15.65 5.25
CA ILE A 55 -12.07 -16.43 5.49
C ILE A 55 -12.09 -16.94 6.92
N SER A 56 -11.72 -18.20 7.12
CA SER A 56 -11.54 -18.77 8.46
C SER A 56 -10.23 -18.28 9.05
N LEU A 57 -10.29 -17.34 10.00
CA LEU A 57 -9.12 -16.81 10.69
C LEU A 57 -8.82 -17.63 11.96
N PRO A 58 -7.55 -17.91 12.27
CA PRO A 58 -7.17 -18.81 13.37
C PRO A 58 -7.18 -18.10 14.74
N LEU A 59 -8.33 -17.55 15.15
CA LEU A 59 -8.46 -16.93 16.48
C LEU A 59 -8.47 -18.03 17.57
N PRO A 60 -7.54 -18.02 18.55
CA PRO A 60 -7.53 -19.02 19.62
C PRO A 60 -8.78 -18.92 20.49
N PRO A 61 -9.30 -20.02 21.04
CA PRO A 61 -10.57 -20.05 21.76
C PRO A 61 -10.55 -19.29 23.10
N LYS A 62 -11.75 -18.87 23.52
CA LYS A 62 -11.99 -18.38 24.90
C LYS A 62 -11.85 -19.55 25.87
N LYS A 63 -11.19 -19.32 27.01
CA LYS A 63 -11.08 -20.27 28.13
C LYS A 63 -11.65 -19.62 29.38
N LEU A 64 -12.68 -20.24 29.95
CA LEU A 64 -13.46 -19.71 31.08
C LEU A 64 -12.91 -20.15 32.46
N ILE A 65 -12.15 -21.24 32.53
CA ILE A 65 -11.57 -21.80 33.76
C ILE A 65 -10.07 -22.07 33.53
N GLY A 66 -9.19 -21.68 34.47
CA GLY A 66 -7.74 -21.88 34.32
C GLY A 66 -7.10 -20.98 33.26
N ASN A 67 -7.57 -19.73 33.17
CA ASN A 67 -7.08 -18.71 32.23
C ASN A 67 -5.77 -18.01 32.66
N MET A 68 -5.32 -18.25 33.91
CA MET A 68 -4.06 -17.73 34.48
C MET A 68 -2.93 -18.78 34.48
N ASP A 69 -3.19 -19.96 33.94
CA ASP A 69 -2.22 -21.03 33.75
C ASP A 69 -1.11 -20.58 32.78
N ARG A 70 0.16 -20.80 33.12
CA ARG A 70 1.31 -20.27 32.36
C ARG A 70 1.42 -20.91 30.99
N GLU A 71 1.22 -22.23 30.91
CA GLU A 71 1.23 -23.00 29.68
C GLU A 71 0.11 -22.50 28.76
N PHE A 72 -1.08 -22.27 29.31
CA PHE A 72 -2.19 -21.71 28.57
C PHE A 72 -1.94 -20.28 28.06
N ILE A 73 -1.35 -19.41 28.88
CA ILE A 73 -0.99 -18.05 28.47
C ILE A 73 0.02 -18.08 27.31
N ALA A 74 1.05 -18.94 27.41
CA ALA A 74 2.06 -19.09 26.37
C ALA A 74 1.48 -19.69 25.06
N GLU A 75 0.56 -20.64 25.16
CA GLU A 75 -0.18 -21.17 24.02
C GLU A 75 -1.06 -20.10 23.37
N ARG A 76 -1.81 -19.34 24.17
CA ARG A 76 -2.65 -18.25 23.68
C ARG A 76 -1.82 -17.14 23.02
N GLN A 77 -0.67 -16.77 23.59
CA GLN A 77 0.27 -15.82 22.99
C GLN A 77 0.69 -16.26 21.58
N ARG A 78 1.11 -17.53 21.43
CA ARG A 78 1.45 -18.11 20.13
C ARG A 78 0.26 -18.11 19.16
N GLY A 79 -0.93 -18.49 19.64
CA GLY A 79 -2.15 -18.49 18.83
C GLY A 79 -2.56 -17.09 18.35
N LEU A 80 -2.44 -16.07 19.21
CA LEU A 80 -2.71 -14.69 18.85
C LEU A 80 -1.66 -14.13 17.88
N GLN A 81 -0.39 -14.53 18.00
CA GLN A 81 0.63 -14.17 17.01
C GLN A 81 0.32 -14.79 15.64
N ALA A 82 -0.06 -16.07 15.59
CA ALA A 82 -0.46 -16.72 14.35
C ALA A 82 -1.69 -16.06 13.69
N TYR A 83 -2.65 -15.59 14.51
CA TYR A 83 -3.77 -14.79 14.05
C TYR A 83 -3.32 -13.45 13.45
N LEU A 84 -2.41 -12.72 14.10
CA LEU A 84 -1.84 -11.47 13.59
C LEU A 84 -1.09 -11.68 12.28
N ASP A 85 -0.25 -12.71 12.21
CA ASP A 85 0.49 -13.07 11.01
C ASP A 85 -0.47 -13.34 9.85
N SER A 86 -1.56 -14.10 10.09
CA SER A 86 -2.59 -14.39 9.09
C SER A 86 -3.24 -13.12 8.53
N ILE A 87 -3.67 -12.18 9.39
CA ILE A 87 -4.35 -10.95 8.93
C ILE A 87 -3.40 -9.92 8.32
N THR A 88 -2.14 -9.88 8.76
CA THR A 88 -1.14 -8.92 8.27
C THR A 88 -0.46 -9.38 6.98
N GLN A 89 -0.42 -10.68 6.71
CA GLN A 89 0.10 -11.24 5.46
C GLN A 89 -0.95 -11.29 4.35
N HIS A 90 -2.25 -11.27 4.68
CA HIS A 90 -3.30 -11.29 3.67
C HIS A 90 -3.42 -9.93 2.93
N PRO A 91 -3.25 -9.87 1.59
CA PRO A 91 -3.06 -8.61 0.83
C PRO A 91 -4.17 -7.55 0.99
N LEU A 92 -5.41 -7.98 1.21
CA LEU A 92 -6.56 -7.08 1.35
C LEU A 92 -6.95 -6.80 2.81
N ILE A 93 -6.61 -7.69 3.74
CA ILE A 93 -7.02 -7.54 5.14
C ILE A 93 -6.06 -6.60 5.86
N CYS A 94 -4.76 -6.71 5.56
CA CYS A 94 -3.71 -5.91 6.18
C CYS A 94 -3.83 -4.40 5.90
N THR A 95 -4.48 -4.03 4.79
CA THR A 95 -4.75 -2.64 4.39
C THR A 95 -6.11 -2.13 4.87
N SER A 96 -6.93 -2.97 5.51
CA SER A 96 -8.23 -2.57 6.01
C SER A 96 -8.15 -1.64 7.22
N LEU A 97 -9.11 -0.72 7.35
CA LEU A 97 -9.18 0.17 8.52
C LEU A 97 -9.25 -0.61 9.84
N PHE A 98 -9.91 -1.77 9.85
CA PHE A 98 -10.01 -2.61 11.05
C PHE A 98 -8.64 -3.02 11.57
N VAL A 99 -7.77 -3.55 10.70
CA VAL A 99 -6.42 -3.98 11.07
C VAL A 99 -5.53 -2.78 11.36
N LYS A 100 -5.57 -1.75 10.51
CA LYS A 100 -4.77 -0.54 10.70
C LYS A 100 -5.06 0.16 12.04
N LYS A 101 -6.33 0.30 12.41
CA LYS A 101 -6.76 0.88 13.68
C LYS A 101 -6.46 -0.04 14.87
N PHE A 102 -6.51 -1.36 14.68
CA PHE A 102 -6.13 -2.31 15.71
C PHE A 102 -4.64 -2.23 16.03
N LEU A 103 -3.79 -2.09 15.01
CA LEU A 103 -2.34 -2.04 15.20
C LEU A 103 -1.82 -0.63 15.53
N ASP A 104 -2.48 0.42 15.05
CA ASP A 104 -2.03 1.80 15.26
C ASP A 104 -3.23 2.73 15.51
N PRO A 105 -3.85 2.66 16.70
CA PRO A 105 -5.08 3.38 17.00
C PRO A 105 -4.90 4.91 16.96
N ASN A 106 -3.69 5.41 17.24
CA ASN A 106 -3.42 6.85 17.30
C ASN A 106 -3.48 7.46 15.90
N ASN A 107 -2.79 6.83 14.94
CA ASN A 107 -2.70 7.31 13.56
C ASN A 107 -3.97 7.01 12.73
N TYR A 108 -4.77 6.01 13.13
CA TYR A 108 -6.03 5.64 12.48
C TYR A 108 -7.27 5.92 13.36
N SER A 109 -7.21 6.96 14.19
CA SER A 109 -8.29 7.38 15.10
C SER A 109 -9.44 8.13 14.40
N ALA A 110 -9.15 8.83 13.30
CA ALA A 110 -10.10 9.73 12.64
C ALA A 110 -11.32 9.00 12.05
N ASN A 111 -12.52 9.51 12.35
CA ASN A 111 -13.77 9.01 11.77
C ASN A 111 -14.05 9.67 10.40
N TYR A 112 -13.36 9.20 9.36
CA TYR A 112 -13.52 9.74 8.01
C TYR A 112 -14.94 9.63 7.44
N THR A 113 -15.76 8.68 7.91
CA THR A 113 -17.15 8.56 7.47
C THR A 113 -17.99 9.73 7.96
N GLU A 114 -17.84 10.10 9.23
CA GLU A 114 -18.54 11.23 9.83
C GLU A 114 -18.06 12.57 9.27
N ILE A 115 -16.74 12.75 9.14
CA ILE A 115 -16.15 13.93 8.50
C ILE A 115 -16.69 14.09 7.07
N ALA A 116 -16.70 13.02 6.28
CA ALA A 116 -17.21 13.05 4.92
C ALA A 116 -18.70 13.40 4.88
N LEU A 117 -19.53 12.76 5.73
CA LEU A 117 -20.96 13.04 5.78
C LEU A 117 -21.25 14.49 6.14
N GLN A 118 -20.54 15.05 7.12
CA GLN A 118 -20.67 16.45 7.51
C GLN A 118 -20.31 17.39 6.35
N GLN A 119 -19.18 17.16 5.68
CA GLN A 119 -18.71 18.00 4.57
C GLN A 119 -19.62 17.91 3.34
N VAL A 120 -20.07 16.70 2.99
CA VAL A 120 -21.04 16.48 1.90
C VAL A 120 -22.37 17.17 2.22
N SER A 121 -22.85 17.06 3.46
CA SER A 121 -24.09 17.72 3.88
C SER A 121 -23.98 19.23 3.83
N MET A 122 -22.86 19.81 4.29
CA MET A 122 -22.61 21.25 4.18
C MET A 122 -22.58 21.70 2.72
N PHE A 123 -21.96 20.91 1.83
CA PHE A 123 -21.89 21.22 0.41
C PHE A 123 -23.29 21.21 -0.24
N PHE A 124 -24.10 20.17 0.00
CA PHE A 124 -25.45 20.08 -0.57
C PHE A 124 -26.45 21.12 -0.02
N ARG A 125 -26.19 21.75 1.13
CA ARG A 125 -26.97 22.93 1.55
C ARG A 125 -26.87 24.09 0.55
N SER A 126 -25.77 24.19 -0.18
CA SER A 126 -25.57 25.23 -1.21
C SER A 126 -26.09 24.83 -2.60
N ASP A 127 -26.43 23.56 -2.82
CA ASP A 127 -26.99 23.06 -4.08
C ASP A 127 -28.14 22.05 -3.78
N PRO A 128 -29.35 22.53 -3.46
CA PRO A 128 -30.42 21.74 -2.86
C PRO A 128 -31.05 20.70 -3.80
N LYS A 129 -30.64 20.67 -5.08
CA LYS A 129 -31.03 19.62 -6.03
C LYS A 129 -30.38 18.28 -5.69
N TRP A 130 -29.24 18.28 -4.98
CA TRP A 130 -28.57 17.07 -4.54
C TRP A 130 -28.99 16.64 -3.15
N GLU A 131 -29.15 15.34 -2.95
CA GLU A 131 -29.49 14.75 -1.66
C GLU A 131 -28.73 13.44 -1.44
N VAL A 132 -28.20 13.26 -0.24
CA VAL A 132 -27.59 11.98 0.17
C VAL A 132 -28.71 10.97 0.42
N GLN A 133 -28.66 9.82 -0.26
CA GLN A 133 -29.57 8.71 0.00
C GLN A 133 -29.01 7.79 1.09
N GLU A 134 -27.80 7.28 0.90
CA GLU A 134 -27.16 6.38 1.87
C GLU A 134 -25.62 6.40 1.76
N PRO A 135 -24.89 6.21 2.87
CA PRO A 135 -23.46 5.94 2.82
C PRO A 135 -23.18 4.52 2.32
N LEU A 136 -22.29 4.38 1.34
CA LEU A 136 -21.82 3.09 0.84
C LEU A 136 -20.60 2.64 1.67
N LYS A 137 -20.91 2.09 2.86
CA LYS A 137 -19.91 1.77 3.88
C LYS A 137 -18.88 0.75 3.37
N ASP A 138 -17.60 1.13 3.47
CA ASP A 138 -16.45 0.31 3.11
C ASP A 138 -16.48 -0.24 1.66
N MET A 139 -17.17 0.44 0.73
CA MET A 139 -17.28 0.04 -0.69
C MET A 139 -15.91 -0.06 -1.39
N GLY A 140 -14.97 0.82 -1.02
CA GLY A 140 -13.60 0.84 -1.51
C GLY A 140 -12.57 0.61 -0.40
N TRP A 141 -11.33 0.33 -0.78
CA TRP A 141 -10.26 -0.02 0.16
C TRP A 141 -9.58 1.19 0.82
N ARG A 142 -9.65 2.38 0.22
CA ARG A 142 -8.95 3.56 0.72
C ARG A 142 -9.62 4.11 1.97
N ILE A 143 -8.86 4.20 3.06
CA ILE A 143 -9.36 4.68 4.36
C ILE A 143 -9.89 6.12 4.27
N ARG A 144 -9.21 6.96 3.49
CA ARG A 144 -9.48 8.39 3.31
C ARG A 144 -10.42 8.72 2.14
N LYS A 145 -11.01 7.72 1.48
CA LYS A 145 -12.01 7.90 0.42
C LYS A 145 -13.34 7.28 0.86
N LYS A 146 -14.41 8.07 0.83
CA LYS A 146 -15.76 7.66 1.23
C LYS A 146 -16.73 7.80 0.08
N TYR A 147 -17.74 6.95 0.08
CA TYR A 147 -18.69 6.83 -1.01
C TYR A 147 -20.10 6.97 -0.48
N PHE A 148 -20.94 7.69 -1.22
CA PHE A 148 -22.35 7.87 -0.91
C PHE A 148 -23.17 7.68 -2.18
N LEU A 149 -24.32 7.02 -2.04
CA LEU A 149 -25.34 7.08 -3.06
C LEU A 149 -26.08 8.40 -2.91
N VAL A 150 -26.18 9.16 -3.99
CA VAL A 150 -26.86 10.46 -4.01
C VAL A 150 -27.85 10.51 -5.17
N LYS A 151 -28.89 11.34 -5.01
CA LYS A 151 -29.89 11.59 -6.05
C LYS A 151 -29.88 13.07 -6.43
N ASN A 152 -30.17 13.34 -7.69
CA ASN A 152 -30.55 14.67 -8.14
C ASN A 152 -32.09 14.72 -8.19
N LYS A 153 -32.71 15.67 -7.49
CA LYS A 153 -34.17 15.86 -7.44
C LYS A 153 -34.76 16.17 -8.81
N GLU A 154 -33.97 16.75 -9.71
CA GLU A 154 -34.36 17.04 -11.10
C GLU A 154 -34.28 15.78 -11.99
N GLN A 155 -33.53 14.75 -11.57
CA GLN A 155 -33.34 13.49 -12.29
C GLN A 155 -33.65 12.29 -11.38
N PRO A 156 -34.91 12.12 -10.93
CA PRO A 156 -35.26 11.20 -9.85
C PRO A 156 -35.09 9.71 -10.20
N LYS A 157 -35.00 9.38 -11.49
CA LYS A 157 -34.76 8.00 -11.97
C LYS A 157 -33.28 7.62 -11.98
N GLU A 158 -32.38 8.60 -11.96
CA GLU A 158 -30.96 8.38 -11.99
C GLU A 158 -30.37 8.30 -10.59
N ARG A 159 -29.34 7.46 -10.44
CA ARG A 159 -28.58 7.32 -9.20
C ARG A 159 -27.15 7.73 -9.47
N PHE A 160 -26.56 8.41 -8.51
CA PHE A 160 -25.20 8.92 -8.63
C PHE A 160 -24.33 8.43 -7.49
N LEU A 161 -23.07 8.19 -7.82
CA LEU A 161 -22.02 7.90 -6.85
C LEU A 161 -21.30 9.20 -6.52
N LEU A 162 -21.39 9.61 -5.26
CA LEU A 162 -20.52 10.64 -4.71
C LEU A 162 -19.27 9.99 -4.12
N SER A 163 -18.10 10.47 -4.53
CA SER A 163 -16.80 10.14 -3.94
C SER A 163 -16.27 11.35 -3.19
N TRP A 164 -16.05 11.19 -1.89
CA TRP A 164 -15.37 12.15 -1.04
C TRP A 164 -13.95 11.67 -0.75
N VAL A 165 -12.97 12.55 -0.86
CA VAL A 165 -11.54 12.24 -0.64
C VAL A 165 -10.95 13.27 0.31
N SER A 166 -10.37 12.82 1.43
CA SER A 166 -9.54 13.70 2.26
C SER A 166 -8.26 14.05 1.50
N ARG A 167 -7.94 15.34 1.39
CA ARG A 167 -6.69 15.77 0.75
C ARG A 167 -5.49 15.35 1.59
N THR A 168 -4.47 14.86 0.90
CA THR A 168 -3.14 14.58 1.47
C THR A 168 -2.20 15.75 1.18
N PRO A 169 -1.11 15.91 1.94
CA PRO A 169 -0.06 16.90 1.63
C PRO A 169 0.49 16.75 0.21
N ASP A 170 0.44 15.52 -0.33
CA ASP A 170 0.88 15.16 -1.68
C ASP A 170 -0.12 15.54 -2.79
N SER A 171 -1.26 16.15 -2.44
CA SER A 171 -2.22 16.64 -3.44
C SER A 171 -1.64 17.87 -4.16
N SER A 172 -1.22 17.69 -5.42
CA SER A 172 -0.90 18.83 -6.29
C SER A 172 -2.17 19.66 -6.50
N GLY A 173 -2.05 20.99 -6.43
CA GLY A 173 -3.16 21.96 -6.42
C GLY A 173 -4.31 21.69 -7.39
N THR A 174 -5.48 22.23 -7.04
CA THR A 174 -6.76 21.98 -7.70
C THR A 174 -6.79 22.59 -9.09
N ALA A 175 -6.56 21.78 -10.10
CA ALA A 175 -7.00 22.12 -11.43
C ALA A 175 -7.19 20.85 -12.27
N TYR A 176 -8.44 20.64 -12.70
CA TYR A 176 -8.88 19.83 -13.85
C TYR A 176 -9.27 18.36 -13.59
N LEU A 177 -10.57 18.17 -13.35
CA LEU A 177 -11.21 16.87 -13.33
C LEU A 177 -11.99 16.68 -14.65
N SER A 178 -11.56 15.72 -15.47
CA SER A 178 -12.14 15.39 -16.79
C SER A 178 -13.46 14.59 -16.67
N PRO A 179 -14.38 14.72 -17.65
CA PRO A 179 -15.67 15.34 -17.38
C PRO A 179 -16.41 14.56 -16.28
N LEU A 180 -16.23 15.02 -15.05
CA LEU A 180 -17.13 14.66 -13.98
C LEU A 180 -18.45 15.39 -14.21
N LEU A 181 -19.58 14.77 -13.84
CA LEU A 181 -20.85 15.52 -13.78
C LEU A 181 -20.73 16.71 -12.85
N PHE A 182 -19.96 16.53 -11.78
CA PHE A 182 -19.68 17.57 -10.81
C PHE A 182 -18.39 17.30 -10.05
N SER A 183 -17.66 18.37 -9.73
CA SER A 183 -16.60 18.34 -8.74
C SER A 183 -16.49 19.63 -7.94
N SER A 184 -16.22 19.48 -6.65
CA SER A 184 -15.86 20.55 -5.74
C SER A 184 -14.59 20.18 -4.98
N THR A 185 -13.72 21.14 -4.76
CA THR A 185 -12.48 20.94 -4.00
C THR A 185 -12.36 22.04 -2.96
N SER A 186 -12.09 21.66 -1.72
CA SER A 186 -11.75 22.56 -0.62
C SER A 186 -10.27 22.42 -0.24
N GLU A 187 -9.81 23.20 0.73
CA GLU A 187 -8.46 23.05 1.28
C GLU A 187 -8.21 21.66 1.87
N SER A 188 -9.25 20.99 2.37
CA SER A 188 -9.15 19.74 3.12
C SER A 188 -9.73 18.51 2.40
N SER A 189 -10.51 18.68 1.33
CA SER A 189 -11.18 17.56 0.67
C SER A 189 -11.46 17.80 -0.82
N ALA A 190 -11.78 16.73 -1.53
CA ALA A 190 -12.36 16.76 -2.86
C ALA A 190 -13.65 15.93 -2.89
N LEU A 191 -14.63 16.39 -3.65
CA LEU A 191 -15.97 15.82 -3.73
C LEU A 191 -16.36 15.71 -5.20
N LEU A 192 -16.68 14.50 -5.63
CA LEU A 192 -16.88 14.15 -7.04
C LEU A 192 -18.20 13.40 -7.20
N ILE A 193 -18.99 13.74 -8.20
CA ILE A 193 -20.24 13.02 -8.50
C ILE A 193 -20.19 12.47 -9.93
N ARG A 194 -20.60 11.21 -10.07
CA ARG A 194 -20.68 10.48 -11.35
C ARG A 194 -21.92 9.58 -11.37
N PRO A 195 -22.40 9.14 -12.55
CA PRO A 195 -23.46 8.13 -12.60
C PRO A 195 -23.08 6.86 -11.83
N PHE A 196 -24.01 6.30 -11.07
CA PHE A 196 -23.81 5.03 -10.38
C PHE A 196 -24.14 3.87 -11.34
N SER A 197 -23.21 2.93 -11.49
CA SER A 197 -23.44 1.73 -12.28
C SER A 197 -23.92 0.59 -11.39
N GLU A 198 -25.13 0.10 -11.66
CA GLU A 198 -25.68 -1.09 -10.99
C GLU A 198 -24.93 -2.37 -11.40
N ARG A 199 -24.24 -2.39 -12.57
CA ARG A 199 -23.38 -3.51 -13.00
C ARG A 199 -22.03 -3.53 -12.28
N GLY A 200 -21.65 -2.44 -11.63
CA GLY A 200 -20.35 -2.29 -10.97
C GLY A 200 -19.17 -2.17 -11.94
N SER A 201 -17.97 -2.24 -11.37
CA SER A 201 -16.70 -2.19 -12.08
C SER A 201 -16.39 -3.51 -12.79
N LEU A 202 -15.37 -3.52 -13.66
CA LEU A 202 -14.88 -4.74 -14.29
C LEU A 202 -14.48 -5.81 -13.25
N ARG A 203 -13.93 -5.40 -12.11
CA ARG A 203 -13.61 -6.32 -11.02
C ARG A 203 -14.84 -6.96 -10.40
N ASP A 204 -15.92 -6.18 -10.24
CA ASP A 204 -17.19 -6.72 -9.74
C ASP A 204 -17.75 -7.77 -10.71
N GLN A 205 -17.57 -7.56 -12.02
CA GLN A 205 -18.00 -8.50 -13.06
C GLN A 205 -17.14 -9.78 -13.13
N ILE A 206 -15.82 -9.68 -12.90
CA ILE A 206 -14.90 -10.83 -12.81
C ILE A 206 -15.24 -11.69 -11.59
N CYS A 207 -15.44 -11.06 -10.43
CA CYS A 207 -15.77 -11.74 -9.18
C CYS A 207 -17.27 -12.06 -9.01
N LYS A 208 -18.13 -11.67 -9.96
CA LYS A 208 -19.59 -11.88 -9.92
C LYS A 208 -20.23 -11.37 -8.61
N VAL A 209 -19.83 -10.17 -8.17
CA VAL A 209 -20.28 -9.52 -6.93
C VAL A 209 -21.06 -8.25 -7.20
N LYS A 210 -21.79 -7.73 -6.19
CA LYS A 210 -22.60 -6.51 -6.32
C LYS A 210 -21.80 -5.27 -5.89
N PRO A 211 -21.90 -4.13 -6.60
CA PRO A 211 -21.06 -2.97 -6.34
C PRO A 211 -21.24 -2.33 -4.95
N ARG A 212 -22.42 -2.46 -4.33
CA ARG A 212 -22.75 -1.88 -3.01
C ARG A 212 -22.19 -2.65 -1.82
N GLU A 213 -21.72 -3.87 -2.01
CA GLU A 213 -21.12 -4.64 -0.93
C GLU A 213 -19.75 -4.08 -0.53
N SER A 214 -19.33 -4.31 0.73
CA SER A 214 -18.03 -3.84 1.20
C SER A 214 -16.88 -4.51 0.44
N HIS A 215 -15.79 -3.77 0.26
CA HIS A 215 -14.60 -4.20 -0.49
C HIS A 215 -14.05 -5.55 0.00
N LEU A 216 -14.00 -5.76 1.32
CA LEU A 216 -13.54 -7.01 1.91
C LEU A 216 -14.48 -8.18 1.58
N LYS A 217 -15.80 -7.97 1.62
CA LYS A 217 -16.78 -8.99 1.23
C LYS A 217 -16.61 -9.40 -0.23
N LYS A 218 -16.37 -8.41 -1.08
CA LYS A 218 -16.31 -8.58 -2.54
C LYS A 218 -15.07 -9.36 -2.99
N TYR A 219 -13.92 -9.10 -2.38
CA TYR A 219 -12.64 -9.52 -2.98
C TYR A 219 -11.71 -10.32 -2.06
N CYS A 220 -11.97 -10.45 -0.75
CA CYS A 220 -11.11 -11.29 0.10
C CYS A 220 -11.27 -12.78 -0.21
N ASN A 221 -12.51 -13.25 -0.37
CA ASN A 221 -12.81 -14.64 -0.73
C ASN A 221 -14.07 -14.70 -1.62
N PRO A 222 -13.98 -14.25 -2.88
CA PRO A 222 -15.15 -14.24 -3.77
C PRO A 222 -15.63 -15.67 -4.04
N LYS A 223 -16.95 -15.89 -3.94
CA LYS A 223 -17.57 -17.22 -4.16
C LYS A 223 -17.37 -17.75 -5.58
N LYS A 224 -17.23 -16.84 -6.56
CA LYS A 224 -16.96 -17.13 -7.96
C LYS A 224 -15.93 -16.10 -8.43
N SER A 225 -14.98 -16.53 -9.26
CA SER A 225 -14.09 -15.62 -9.97
C SER A 225 -13.70 -16.27 -11.28
N GLN A 226 -13.85 -15.56 -12.39
CA GLN A 226 -13.60 -16.11 -13.71
C GLN A 226 -12.98 -15.06 -14.62
N GLY A 227 -11.97 -15.47 -15.37
CA GLY A 227 -11.42 -14.68 -16.47
C GLY A 227 -12.48 -14.37 -17.54
N LEU A 228 -12.18 -13.39 -18.37
CA LEU A 228 -13.03 -12.98 -19.48
C LEU A 228 -12.78 -13.86 -20.70
N GLU A 229 -13.73 -13.86 -21.63
CA GLU A 229 -13.55 -14.50 -22.93
C GLU A 229 -12.50 -13.76 -23.77
N LEU A 230 -11.80 -14.47 -24.67
CA LEU A 230 -10.71 -13.90 -25.49
C LEU A 230 -11.09 -12.60 -26.20
N GLU A 231 -12.28 -12.58 -26.80
CA GLU A 231 -12.76 -11.41 -27.55
C GLU A 231 -12.99 -10.21 -26.64
N GLN A 232 -13.43 -10.43 -25.40
CA GLN A 232 -13.53 -9.37 -24.39
C GLN A 232 -12.15 -8.91 -23.93
N ILE A 233 -11.21 -9.83 -23.70
CA ILE A 233 -9.82 -9.48 -23.32
C ILE A 233 -9.19 -8.58 -24.38
N LYS A 234 -9.31 -8.93 -25.67
CA LYS A 234 -8.80 -8.12 -26.78
C LYS A 234 -9.49 -6.77 -26.84
N LEU A 235 -10.82 -6.76 -26.83
CA LEU A 235 -11.60 -5.53 -26.95
C LEU A 235 -11.31 -4.55 -25.81
N PHE A 236 -11.34 -5.03 -24.57
CA PHE A 236 -11.11 -4.19 -23.39
C PHE A 236 -9.65 -3.78 -23.28
N GLY A 237 -8.72 -4.70 -23.52
CA GLY A 237 -7.28 -4.40 -23.56
C GLY A 237 -6.95 -3.28 -24.55
N ARG A 238 -7.56 -3.29 -25.74
CA ARG A 238 -7.41 -2.23 -26.74
C ARG A 238 -7.92 -0.88 -26.24
N GLN A 239 -9.18 -0.82 -25.81
CA GLN A 239 -9.81 0.44 -25.37
C GLN A 239 -9.08 1.06 -24.17
N ILE A 240 -8.57 0.23 -23.26
CA ILE A 240 -7.75 0.69 -22.12
C ILE A 240 -6.43 1.28 -22.61
N LEU A 241 -5.70 0.59 -23.51
CA LEU A 241 -4.45 1.09 -24.05
C LEU A 241 -4.64 2.40 -24.83
N GLU A 242 -5.70 2.54 -25.60
CA GLU A 242 -6.02 3.79 -26.29
C GLU A 242 -6.33 4.93 -25.32
N SER A 243 -7.06 4.65 -24.25
CA SER A 243 -7.31 5.62 -23.19
C SER A 243 -6.02 6.07 -22.51
N LEU A 244 -5.11 5.13 -22.22
CA LEU A 244 -3.77 5.45 -21.69
C LEU A 244 -2.96 6.29 -22.68
N LYS A 245 -2.97 5.93 -23.97
CA LYS A 245 -2.27 6.67 -25.01
C LYS A 245 -2.77 8.12 -25.07
N LEU A 246 -4.09 8.31 -25.04
CA LEU A 246 -4.70 9.64 -25.05
C LEU A 246 -4.26 10.48 -23.85
N LEU A 247 -4.21 9.86 -22.66
CA LEU A 247 -3.68 10.52 -21.46
C LEU A 247 -2.21 10.90 -21.68
N HIS A 248 -1.37 9.96 -22.11
CA HIS A 248 0.07 10.18 -22.33
C HIS A 248 0.34 11.28 -23.37
N ASP A 249 -0.34 11.26 -24.51
CA ASP A 249 -0.26 12.29 -25.56
C ASP A 249 -0.66 13.69 -25.02
N SER A 250 -1.52 13.71 -23.99
CA SER A 250 -1.98 14.92 -23.32
C SER A 250 -1.08 15.35 -22.15
N GLY A 251 0.02 14.63 -21.89
CA GLY A 251 0.91 14.87 -20.75
C GLY A 251 0.34 14.41 -19.40
N LEU A 252 -0.73 13.60 -19.43
CA LEU A 252 -1.34 12.95 -18.27
C LEU A 252 -0.85 11.51 -18.16
N PHE A 253 -1.03 10.93 -16.98
CA PHE A 253 -0.87 9.51 -16.72
C PHE A 253 -2.01 9.08 -15.79
N PHE A 254 -2.34 7.79 -15.76
CA PHE A 254 -3.46 7.31 -14.95
C PHE A 254 -3.02 6.95 -13.52
N GLY A 255 -1.89 6.24 -13.37
CA GLY A 255 -1.25 5.86 -12.10
C GLY A 255 -2.03 4.88 -11.22
N HIS A 256 -3.29 4.62 -11.56
CA HIS A 256 -4.25 3.88 -10.75
C HIS A 256 -5.01 2.83 -11.56
N LEU A 257 -4.42 2.31 -12.63
CA LEU A 257 -5.08 1.28 -13.43
C LEU A 257 -5.22 -0.03 -12.65
N HIS A 258 -6.46 -0.49 -12.51
CA HIS A 258 -6.83 -1.81 -12.01
C HIS A 258 -8.30 -2.07 -12.35
N ALA A 259 -8.78 -3.31 -12.20
CA ALA A 259 -10.12 -3.69 -12.66
C ALA A 259 -11.25 -2.91 -11.96
N SER A 260 -11.05 -2.46 -10.71
CA SER A 260 -12.05 -1.62 -10.01
C SER A 260 -12.16 -0.18 -10.53
N ASN A 261 -11.21 0.30 -11.35
CA ASN A 261 -11.25 1.63 -11.97
C ASN A 261 -11.61 1.56 -13.48
N VAL A 262 -12.15 0.42 -13.92
CA VAL A 262 -12.67 0.25 -15.27
C VAL A 262 -14.15 -0.04 -15.18
N MET A 263 -14.97 0.77 -15.84
CA MET A 263 -16.39 0.53 -16.02
C MET A 263 -16.61 -0.08 -17.39
N VAL A 264 -17.49 -1.08 -17.49
CA VAL A 264 -17.87 -1.69 -18.77
C VAL A 264 -19.38 -1.58 -18.94
N ASP A 265 -19.77 -0.93 -20.03
CA ASP A 265 -21.16 -0.71 -20.40
C ASP A 265 -21.31 -1.00 -21.90
N ASP A 266 -22.13 -1.99 -22.22
CA ASP A 266 -22.42 -2.45 -23.58
C ASP A 266 -21.15 -2.61 -24.47
N GLY A 267 -20.13 -3.25 -23.91
CA GLY A 267 -18.85 -3.52 -24.58
C GLY A 267 -17.86 -2.35 -24.60
N VAL A 268 -18.21 -1.21 -24.01
CA VAL A 268 -17.36 -0.02 -23.95
C VAL A 268 -16.71 0.10 -22.56
N CYS A 269 -15.37 0.11 -22.54
CA CYS A 269 -14.56 0.39 -21.37
C CYS A 269 -14.42 1.90 -21.13
N ARG A 270 -14.68 2.33 -19.91
CA ARG A 270 -14.42 3.70 -19.46
C ARG A 270 -13.51 3.66 -18.23
N LEU A 271 -12.36 4.33 -18.32
CA LEU A 271 -11.53 4.56 -17.14
C LEU A 271 -12.23 5.57 -16.23
N VAL A 272 -12.38 5.23 -14.96
CA VAL A 272 -12.90 6.13 -13.93
C VAL A 272 -11.80 6.44 -12.94
N ASP A 273 -12.04 7.40 -12.05
CA ASP A 273 -11.12 7.66 -10.94
C ASP A 273 -9.75 8.24 -11.40
N VAL A 274 -9.71 8.86 -12.59
CA VAL A 274 -8.52 9.49 -13.21
C VAL A 274 -7.93 10.58 -12.32
N GLU A 275 -8.78 11.21 -11.50
CA GLU A 275 -8.38 12.21 -10.52
C GLU A 275 -7.45 11.71 -9.43
N ASN A 276 -7.41 10.40 -9.17
CA ASN A 276 -6.73 9.85 -8.00
C ASN A 276 -5.24 10.23 -7.99
N GLY A 277 -4.59 10.25 -9.17
CA GLY A 277 -3.19 10.64 -9.30
C GLY A 277 -2.93 12.08 -8.88
N MET A 278 -3.89 12.98 -9.16
CA MET A 278 -3.81 14.40 -8.81
C MET A 278 -4.18 14.65 -7.35
N LEU A 279 -5.13 13.87 -6.81
CA LEU A 279 -5.53 13.95 -5.40
C LEU A 279 -4.48 13.37 -4.46
N GLY A 280 -3.40 12.80 -4.98
CA GLY A 280 -2.30 12.27 -4.20
C GLY A 280 -2.70 11.08 -3.34
N VAL A 281 -3.78 10.37 -3.71
CA VAL A 281 -4.17 9.13 -3.03
C VAL A 281 -3.25 8.00 -3.49
N PRO A 282 -2.95 7.01 -2.63
CA PRO A 282 -2.01 5.97 -3.01
C PRO A 282 -2.62 5.02 -4.06
N SER A 283 -1.74 4.49 -4.92
CA SER A 283 -2.08 3.44 -5.90
C SER A 283 -1.95 2.07 -5.25
N VAL A 284 -2.89 1.18 -5.53
CA VAL A 284 -2.91 -0.19 -4.96
C VAL A 284 -1.65 -0.98 -5.33
N LEU A 285 -1.05 -0.68 -6.50
CA LEU A 285 0.16 -1.34 -6.98
C LEU A 285 1.46 -0.63 -6.59
N ARG A 286 1.40 0.49 -5.83
CA ARG A 286 2.59 1.22 -5.37
C ARG A 286 3.59 0.35 -4.63
N PRO A 287 3.18 -0.52 -3.67
CA PRO A 287 4.12 -1.41 -3.00
C PRO A 287 4.84 -2.39 -3.94
N ALA A 288 4.27 -2.69 -5.11
CA ALA A 288 4.89 -3.56 -6.11
C ALA A 288 5.87 -2.78 -7.00
N PHE A 289 5.41 -1.70 -7.65
CA PHE A 289 6.27 -0.98 -8.61
C PHE A 289 7.41 -0.18 -7.95
N THR A 290 7.25 0.27 -6.70
CA THR A 290 8.32 0.96 -5.95
C THR A 290 9.53 0.06 -5.68
N GLN A 291 9.38 -1.27 -5.79
CA GLN A 291 10.48 -2.21 -5.63
C GLN A 291 11.26 -2.45 -6.93
N LEU A 292 10.73 -2.00 -8.08
CA LEU A 292 11.22 -2.30 -9.42
C LEU A 292 11.84 -1.05 -10.06
N ARG A 293 13.17 -0.98 -10.05
CA ARG A 293 13.95 0.22 -10.47
C ARG A 293 13.67 0.69 -11.91
N LYS A 294 13.26 -0.21 -12.81
CA LYS A 294 12.94 0.15 -14.20
C LYS A 294 11.57 0.78 -14.37
N ILE A 295 10.71 0.67 -13.36
CA ILE A 295 9.42 1.36 -13.31
C ILE A 295 9.65 2.68 -12.58
N ASN A 296 10.03 3.72 -13.33
CA ASN A 296 10.48 4.99 -12.77
C ASN A 296 9.86 6.23 -13.44
N THR A 297 9.05 6.04 -14.48
CA THR A 297 8.24 7.09 -15.11
C THR A 297 6.76 6.83 -14.87
N ALA A 298 5.95 7.88 -14.97
CA ALA A 298 4.51 7.77 -14.83
C ALA A 298 3.89 6.85 -15.92
N GLU A 299 4.41 6.90 -17.14
CA GLU A 299 4.01 6.00 -18.23
C GLU A 299 4.38 4.54 -17.95
N SER A 300 5.56 4.28 -17.37
CA SER A 300 5.96 2.92 -17.03
C SER A 300 5.08 2.33 -15.90
N ILE A 301 4.59 3.16 -14.98
CA ILE A 301 3.61 2.74 -13.98
C ILE A 301 2.32 2.29 -14.67
N ASP A 302 1.81 3.07 -15.64
CA ASP A 302 0.59 2.72 -16.38
C ASP A 302 0.73 1.41 -17.15
N VAL A 303 1.87 1.18 -17.80
CA VAL A 303 2.16 -0.09 -18.50
C VAL A 303 2.20 -1.27 -17.53
N PHE A 304 2.86 -1.11 -16.39
CA PHE A 304 2.91 -2.14 -15.35
C PHE A 304 1.52 -2.47 -14.80
N CYS A 305 0.73 -1.44 -14.50
CA CYS A 305 -0.64 -1.60 -14.03
C CYS A 305 -1.54 -2.23 -15.11
N PHE A 306 -1.30 -1.93 -16.40
CA PHE A 306 -1.97 -2.61 -17.51
C PHE A 306 -1.63 -4.10 -17.55
N GLY A 307 -0.38 -4.49 -17.33
CA GLY A 307 0.02 -5.90 -17.21
C GLY A 307 -0.75 -6.64 -16.11
N HIS A 308 -0.85 -6.03 -14.92
CA HIS A 308 -1.65 -6.57 -13.81
C HIS A 308 -3.14 -6.71 -14.16
N LEU A 309 -3.71 -5.70 -14.80
CA LEU A 309 -5.11 -5.73 -15.23
C LEU A 309 -5.35 -6.78 -16.32
N LEU A 310 -4.45 -6.90 -17.30
CA LEU A 310 -4.53 -7.93 -18.34
C LEU A 310 -4.42 -9.33 -17.73
N TYR A 311 -3.58 -9.51 -16.71
CA TYR A 311 -3.51 -10.76 -15.96
C TYR A 311 -4.84 -11.06 -15.26
N GLU A 312 -5.42 -10.08 -14.55
CA GLU A 312 -6.71 -10.24 -13.87
C GLU A 312 -7.86 -10.54 -14.84
N MET A 313 -7.90 -9.88 -16.00
CA MET A 313 -8.85 -10.19 -17.08
C MET A 313 -8.66 -11.60 -17.64
N THR A 314 -7.43 -12.10 -17.69
CA THR A 314 -7.11 -13.43 -18.25
C THR A 314 -7.42 -14.57 -17.29
N TYR A 315 -7.01 -14.44 -16.03
CA TYR A 315 -7.09 -15.52 -15.04
C TYR A 315 -8.21 -15.35 -14.03
N GLY A 316 -8.94 -14.23 -14.08
CA GLY A 316 -10.00 -13.91 -13.13
C GLY A 316 -9.51 -13.58 -11.73
N ARG A 317 -8.21 -13.36 -11.55
CA ARG A 317 -7.58 -13.02 -10.27
C ARG A 317 -6.27 -12.25 -10.50
N PRO A 318 -5.84 -11.39 -9.57
CA PRO A 318 -4.52 -10.74 -9.67
C PRO A 318 -3.38 -11.78 -9.59
N PRO A 319 -2.17 -11.47 -10.08
CA PRO A 319 -1.01 -12.33 -9.88
C PRO A 319 -0.63 -12.36 -8.38
N ASP A 320 -0.20 -13.53 -7.90
CA ASP A 320 0.21 -13.71 -6.49
C ASP A 320 1.47 -12.89 -6.16
N SER A 321 2.38 -12.76 -7.14
CA SER A 321 3.59 -11.94 -7.04
C SER A 321 4.05 -11.48 -8.42
N VAL A 322 4.88 -10.45 -8.46
CA VAL A 322 5.66 -10.05 -9.64
C VAL A 322 7.15 -10.03 -9.29
N PRO A 323 8.05 -10.38 -10.23
CA PRO A 323 7.79 -10.77 -11.62
C PRO A 323 7.08 -12.13 -11.76
N VAL A 324 6.51 -12.40 -12.94
CA VAL A 324 5.83 -13.65 -13.32
C VAL A 324 6.56 -14.29 -14.51
N ASP A 325 7.30 -15.36 -14.25
CA ASP A 325 7.99 -16.13 -15.29
C ASP A 325 7.24 -17.42 -15.66
N GLN A 326 6.43 -17.94 -14.73
CA GLN A 326 5.62 -19.13 -14.92
C GLN A 326 4.15 -18.75 -14.85
N PHE A 327 3.51 -18.68 -16.02
CA PHE A 327 2.10 -18.39 -16.13
C PHE A 327 1.30 -19.68 -15.92
N PRO A 328 0.14 -19.63 -15.21
CA PRO A 328 -0.79 -20.75 -15.18
C PRO A 328 -1.18 -21.16 -16.60
N SER A 329 -1.64 -22.41 -16.77
CA SER A 329 -2.20 -22.86 -18.04
C SER A 329 -3.27 -21.86 -18.50
N ALA A 330 -2.94 -21.12 -19.57
CA ALA A 330 -3.78 -20.10 -20.13
C ALA A 330 -4.29 -20.57 -21.48
N PRO A 331 -5.55 -20.30 -21.81
CA PRO A 331 -6.11 -20.72 -23.10
C PRO A 331 -5.54 -19.93 -24.30
N HIS A 332 -4.78 -18.85 -24.09
CA HIS A 332 -4.45 -17.89 -25.16
C HIS A 332 -2.97 -17.46 -25.18
N ALA A 333 -2.15 -18.13 -26.00
CA ALA A 333 -0.71 -17.85 -26.14
C ALA A 333 -0.39 -16.39 -26.49
N ALA A 334 -1.23 -15.75 -27.33
CA ALA A 334 -1.03 -14.36 -27.73
C ALA A 334 -1.12 -13.38 -26.54
N VAL A 335 -2.05 -13.62 -25.59
CA VAL A 335 -2.20 -12.80 -24.39
C VAL A 335 -1.03 -13.04 -23.44
N VAL A 336 -0.59 -14.29 -23.29
CA VAL A 336 0.57 -14.66 -22.47
C VAL A 336 1.84 -13.98 -22.97
N SER A 337 2.04 -13.88 -24.28
CA SER A 337 3.19 -13.17 -24.85
C SER A 337 3.21 -11.69 -24.46
N VAL A 338 2.05 -11.01 -24.49
CA VAL A 338 1.93 -9.62 -24.02
C VAL A 338 2.23 -9.54 -22.53
N LEU A 339 1.67 -10.44 -21.71
CA LEU A 339 1.94 -10.50 -20.27
C LEU A 339 3.43 -10.73 -19.96
N GLN A 340 4.10 -11.62 -20.69
CA GLN A 340 5.54 -11.89 -20.55
C GLN A 340 6.36 -10.64 -20.86
N SER A 341 5.99 -9.86 -21.87
CA SER A 341 6.70 -8.62 -22.20
C SER A 341 6.54 -7.50 -21.14
N ILE A 342 5.60 -7.63 -20.19
CA ILE A 342 5.35 -6.62 -19.15
C ILE A 342 5.73 -7.11 -17.75
N LEU A 343 5.34 -8.33 -17.38
CA LEU A 343 5.42 -8.84 -16.01
C LEU A 343 6.58 -9.81 -15.76
N SER A 344 7.34 -10.23 -16.78
CA SER A 344 8.46 -11.16 -16.59
C SER A 344 9.63 -10.53 -15.83
N THR A 345 10.52 -11.38 -15.33
CA THR A 345 11.77 -10.93 -14.70
C THR A 345 12.61 -10.09 -15.66
N ASP A 346 12.63 -10.46 -16.94
CA ASP A 346 13.35 -9.69 -17.96
C ASP A 346 12.71 -8.32 -18.18
N ALA A 347 11.39 -8.24 -18.37
CA ALA A 347 10.69 -6.96 -18.51
C ALA A 347 10.92 -6.02 -17.31
N CYS A 348 10.89 -6.58 -16.09
CA CYS A 348 11.13 -5.81 -14.86
C CYS A 348 12.58 -5.32 -14.71
N LYS A 349 13.55 -5.94 -15.40
CA LYS A 349 14.99 -5.60 -15.34
C LYS A 349 15.48 -4.79 -16.54
N SER A 350 14.92 -5.04 -17.71
CA SER A 350 15.35 -4.50 -19.00
C SER A 350 14.49 -3.30 -19.39
N GLY A 351 13.22 -3.27 -18.98
CA GLY A 351 12.23 -2.26 -19.30
C GLY A 351 11.01 -2.88 -19.98
N MET A 352 9.85 -2.21 -19.88
CA MET A 352 8.61 -2.66 -20.49
C MET A 352 8.36 -1.91 -21.82
N PRO A 353 7.58 -2.48 -22.75
CA PRO A 353 7.11 -1.79 -23.95
C PRO A 353 6.36 -0.49 -23.62
N THR A 354 6.35 0.46 -24.54
CA THR A 354 5.51 1.66 -24.42
C THR A 354 4.06 1.37 -24.81
N VAL A 355 3.11 2.20 -24.35
CA VAL A 355 1.70 2.07 -24.76
C VAL A 355 1.52 2.08 -26.29
N PRO A 356 2.17 2.97 -27.08
CA PRO A 356 2.12 2.90 -28.54
C PRO A 356 2.62 1.57 -29.12
N ALA A 357 3.68 0.98 -28.56
CA ALA A 357 4.19 -0.32 -29.00
C ALA A 357 3.20 -1.46 -28.71
N LEU A 358 2.54 -1.43 -27.55
CA LEU A 358 1.49 -2.40 -27.20
C LEU A 358 0.27 -2.30 -28.14
N ILE A 359 -0.12 -1.09 -28.54
CA ILE A 359 -1.23 -0.87 -29.49
C ILE A 359 -0.91 -1.41 -30.89
N GLN A 360 0.34 -1.31 -31.33
CA GLN A 360 0.80 -1.83 -32.62
C GLN A 360 0.86 -3.38 -32.67
N THR A 361 0.66 -4.05 -31.54
CA THR A 361 0.56 -5.52 -31.51
C THR A 361 -0.72 -5.93 -32.27
N PRO A 362 -0.65 -6.82 -33.28
CA PRO A 362 -1.70 -7.03 -34.31
C PRO A 362 -3.11 -7.44 -33.82
N ASN A 363 -3.33 -7.59 -32.52
CA ASN A 363 -4.51 -8.25 -31.95
C ASN A 363 -5.55 -7.29 -31.36
N LEU A 364 -5.40 -6.00 -31.58
CA LEU A 364 -6.22 -4.97 -30.94
C LEU A 364 -6.54 -3.94 -32.05
N THR A 365 -7.80 -3.69 -32.43
CA THR A 365 -8.21 -2.68 -33.44
C THR A 365 -9.50 -1.96 -33.04
N GLY A 366 -9.64 -0.69 -33.47
CA GLY A 366 -10.80 0.18 -33.22
C GLY A 366 -10.42 1.39 -32.36
N SER A 367 -10.89 2.60 -32.73
CA SER A 367 -10.48 3.92 -32.19
C SER A 367 -11.70 4.73 -31.76
N VAL A 368 -11.59 5.42 -30.62
CA VAL A 368 -12.33 6.67 -30.33
C VAL A 368 -11.45 7.56 -29.45
N LEU A 369 -11.26 8.84 -29.81
CA LEU A 369 -11.49 10.03 -28.94
C LEU A 369 -10.67 11.30 -29.24
N ARG A 370 -11.18 12.40 -28.65
CA ARG A 370 -10.92 13.84 -28.81
C ARG A 370 -9.79 14.41 -27.92
N GLN A 371 -9.29 15.58 -28.33
CA GLN A 371 -8.15 16.34 -27.78
C GLN A 371 -8.36 17.00 -26.40
N VAL A 372 -7.24 17.22 -25.70
CA VAL A 372 -7.12 18.02 -24.45
C VAL A 372 -6.69 19.47 -24.74
N PRO A 373 -7.29 20.51 -24.10
CA PRO A 373 -6.92 21.92 -24.31
C PRO A 373 -5.49 22.30 -23.90
N SER A 374 -4.89 23.26 -24.62
CA SER A 374 -3.47 23.63 -24.54
C SER A 374 -3.00 24.33 -23.25
N ARG A 375 -3.87 25.06 -22.54
CA ARG A 375 -3.53 25.79 -21.30
C ARG A 375 -3.26 24.90 -20.08
N LEU A 376 -3.46 23.58 -20.21
CA LEU A 376 -3.41 22.61 -19.11
C LEU A 376 -2.04 21.93 -18.96
N LYS A 377 -1.18 22.02 -19.98
CA LYS A 377 0.03 21.19 -20.08
C LYS A 377 1.06 21.44 -18.97
N GLU A 378 1.19 22.67 -18.48
CA GLU A 378 2.24 23.04 -17.52
C GLU A 378 1.99 22.51 -16.10
N ALA A 379 0.76 22.65 -15.59
CA ALA A 379 0.38 22.13 -14.28
C ALA A 379 0.50 20.60 -14.22
N LEU A 380 0.10 19.93 -15.31
CA LEU A 380 0.18 18.47 -15.44
C LEU A 380 1.62 17.98 -15.49
N LYS A 381 2.50 18.70 -16.22
CA LYS A 381 3.93 18.43 -16.24
C LYS A 381 4.56 18.58 -14.85
N SER A 382 4.15 19.57 -14.06
CA SER A 382 4.61 19.76 -12.69
C SER A 382 4.18 18.60 -11.77
N ALA A 383 2.89 18.25 -11.79
CA ALA A 383 2.36 17.13 -10.98
C ALA A 383 3.04 15.80 -11.33
N LYS A 384 3.24 15.54 -12.62
CA LYS A 384 4.01 14.37 -13.10
C LYS A 384 5.44 14.39 -12.55
N GLY A 385 6.15 15.51 -12.68
CA GLY A 385 7.53 15.64 -12.19
C GLY A 385 7.64 15.42 -10.67
N SER A 386 6.68 15.91 -9.89
CA SER A 386 6.60 15.65 -8.45
C SER A 386 6.38 14.16 -8.13
N LEU A 387 5.50 13.47 -8.85
CA LEU A 387 5.29 12.04 -8.69
C LEU A 387 6.58 11.25 -8.96
N GLU A 388 7.22 11.52 -10.10
CA GLU A 388 8.42 10.80 -10.52
C GLU A 388 9.57 11.05 -9.54
N LYS A 389 9.76 12.29 -9.09
CA LYS A 389 10.77 12.62 -8.07
C LYS A 389 10.55 11.81 -6.79
N ARG A 390 9.31 11.75 -6.28
CA ARG A 390 8.95 10.97 -5.09
C ARG A 390 9.23 9.48 -5.29
N LEU A 391 8.87 8.92 -6.45
CA LEU A 391 9.15 7.53 -6.78
C LEU A 391 10.67 7.21 -6.74
N HIS A 392 11.49 8.10 -7.29
CA HIS A 392 12.95 7.95 -7.26
C HIS A 392 13.50 8.02 -5.83
N GLU A 393 13.00 8.95 -5.00
CA GLU A 393 13.39 9.05 -3.59
C GLU A 393 13.02 7.78 -2.81
N GLU A 394 11.81 7.25 -3.01
CA GLU A 394 11.36 5.99 -2.40
C GLU A 394 12.20 4.80 -2.82
N GLN A 395 12.45 4.64 -4.12
CA GLN A 395 13.30 3.58 -4.65
C GLN A 395 14.72 3.66 -4.07
N ARG A 396 15.26 4.87 -3.92
CA ARG A 396 16.58 5.10 -3.31
C ARG A 396 16.58 4.69 -1.84
N MET A 397 15.57 5.08 -1.06
CA MET A 397 15.44 4.73 0.35
C MET A 397 15.30 3.21 0.53
N LEU A 398 14.44 2.56 -0.25
CA LEU A 398 14.25 1.11 -0.26
C LEU A 398 15.55 0.37 -0.57
N HIS A 399 16.28 0.83 -1.58
CA HIS A 399 17.55 0.23 -1.96
C HIS A 399 18.62 0.38 -0.86
N GLN A 400 18.74 1.57 -0.27
CA GLN A 400 19.63 1.83 0.84
C GLN A 400 19.29 0.93 2.04
N HIS A 401 18.00 0.81 2.38
CA HIS A 401 17.54 -0.08 3.43
C HIS A 401 17.92 -1.53 3.15
N ARG A 402 17.61 -2.06 1.95
CA ARG A 402 17.98 -3.43 1.57
C ARG A 402 19.48 -3.69 1.65
N ARG A 403 20.31 -2.72 1.26
CA ARG A 403 21.77 -2.82 1.39
C ARG A 403 22.20 -2.89 2.85
N LEU A 404 21.65 -2.04 3.72
CA LEU A 404 21.93 -2.05 5.15
C LEU A 404 21.47 -3.35 5.81
N THR A 405 20.26 -3.83 5.52
CA THR A 405 19.73 -5.10 6.06
C THR A 405 20.59 -6.29 5.63
N ARG A 406 21.03 -6.34 4.37
CA ARG A 406 21.96 -7.39 3.89
C ARG A 406 23.33 -7.29 4.55
N ALA A 407 23.84 -6.07 4.76
CA ALA A 407 25.10 -5.86 5.46
C ALA A 407 25.00 -6.28 6.93
N GLN A 408 23.88 -5.97 7.60
CA GLN A 408 23.60 -6.38 8.98
C GLN A 408 23.45 -7.90 9.10
N SER A 409 22.74 -8.57 8.19
CA SER A 409 22.62 -10.03 8.20
C SER A 409 23.96 -10.71 7.96
N HIS A 410 24.79 -10.19 7.05
CA HIS A 410 26.15 -10.67 6.84
C HIS A 410 27.05 -10.44 8.07
N TYR A 411 26.97 -9.26 8.70
CA TYR A 411 27.71 -8.94 9.93
C TYR A 411 27.28 -9.80 11.13
N GLY A 412 26.00 -10.17 11.19
CA GLY A 412 25.40 -11.02 12.21
C GLY A 412 25.50 -12.53 11.94
N SER A 413 26.02 -12.94 10.77
CA SER A 413 26.21 -14.35 10.41
C SER A 413 27.20 -15.04 11.36
N GLU A 414 26.90 -16.29 11.73
CA GLU A 414 27.78 -17.11 12.56
C GLU A 414 29.17 -17.30 11.95
N GLU A 415 29.28 -17.32 10.63
CA GLU A 415 30.56 -17.43 9.90
C GLU A 415 31.43 -16.19 10.10
N GLU A 416 30.84 -14.99 9.99
CA GLU A 416 31.54 -13.72 10.18
C GLU A 416 31.87 -13.48 11.67
N LYS A 417 30.98 -13.90 12.59
CA LYS A 417 31.28 -13.93 14.03
C LYS A 417 32.45 -14.86 14.35
N LYS A 418 32.49 -16.06 13.76
CA LYS A 418 33.60 -17.02 13.90
C LYS A 418 34.90 -16.44 13.32
N ARG A 419 34.85 -15.83 12.13
CA ARG A 419 36.00 -15.18 11.50
C ARG A 419 36.60 -14.08 12.38
N ARG A 420 35.77 -13.24 13.01
CA ARG A 420 36.24 -12.21 13.96
C ARG A 420 36.83 -12.78 15.23
N LYS A 421 36.24 -13.83 15.79
CA LYS A 421 36.82 -14.55 16.94
C LYS A 421 38.20 -15.11 16.59
N ILE A 422 38.41 -15.57 15.36
CA ILE A 422 39.71 -16.09 14.89
C ILE A 422 40.72 -14.95 14.68
N LEU A 423 40.33 -13.83 14.04
CA LEU A 423 41.21 -12.67 13.89
C LEU A 423 41.60 -12.09 15.27
N ALA A 424 40.66 -11.92 16.18
CA ALA A 424 40.93 -11.42 17.53
C ALA A 424 41.86 -12.35 18.33
N ARG A 425 41.86 -13.66 18.06
CA ARG A 425 42.82 -14.61 18.64
C ARG A 425 44.20 -14.55 18.00
N LYS A 426 44.31 -14.12 16.74
CA LYS A 426 45.59 -13.93 16.03
C LYS A 426 46.29 -12.61 16.38
N GLU A 427 45.53 -11.60 16.80
CA GLU A 427 46.02 -10.29 17.25
C GLU A 427 46.49 -10.28 18.73
N LEU A 428 46.40 -11.41 19.44
CA LEU A 428 46.99 -11.52 20.79
C LEU A 428 48.51 -11.74 20.66
N PRO A 429 49.37 -10.94 21.34
CA PRO A 429 50.82 -11.13 21.27
C PRO A 429 51.21 -12.50 21.86
N PRO A 430 52.34 -13.10 21.42
CA PRO A 430 52.79 -14.37 21.97
C PRO A 430 53.05 -14.23 23.47
N ARG A 431 52.40 -15.08 24.28
CA ARG A 431 52.67 -15.22 25.72
C ARG A 431 54.15 -15.56 25.91
N SER A 432 54.93 -14.64 26.44
CA SER A 432 56.25 -14.90 26.99
C SER A 432 56.14 -15.88 28.17
N ARG A 433 57.11 -16.80 28.24
CA ARG A 433 57.29 -17.84 29.27
C ARG A 433 57.40 -17.26 30.68
N PRO A 434 57.13 -18.05 31.74
CA PRO A 434 57.12 -17.57 33.11
C PRO A 434 58.54 -17.49 33.67
N GLU A 435 58.90 -16.35 34.27
CA GLU A 435 60.06 -16.26 35.16
C GLU A 435 59.64 -15.77 36.56
N VAL A 436 60.49 -16.15 37.50
CA VAL A 436 60.26 -16.42 38.92
C VAL A 436 60.17 -15.14 39.79
N MET A 437 59.49 -15.29 40.93
CA MET A 437 59.24 -14.32 42.00
C MET A 437 60.48 -13.58 42.54
N THR A 438 60.31 -12.32 42.97
CA THR A 438 60.68 -11.86 44.34
C THR A 438 60.13 -10.45 44.65
N PRO A 439 59.86 -10.10 45.93
CA PRO A 439 59.09 -8.91 46.33
C PRO A 439 59.92 -7.78 46.96
N GLY A 440 59.49 -6.52 46.81
CA GLY A 440 59.87 -5.48 47.77
C GLY A 440 59.89 -4.02 47.30
N CYS A 441 59.21 -3.18 48.11
CA CYS A 441 59.49 -1.76 48.40
C CYS A 441 58.72 -0.66 47.66
N VAL A 442 58.65 0.49 48.35
CA VAL A 442 57.54 1.44 48.47
C VAL A 442 57.89 2.80 47.82
N ILE A 443 56.82 3.58 47.61
CA ILE A 443 56.66 5.06 47.60
C ILE A 443 56.72 5.84 46.26
N LEU A 444 55.65 6.65 46.10
CA LEU A 444 55.49 7.99 45.49
C LEU A 444 54.72 8.09 44.15
N SER A 445 53.50 8.63 44.24
CA SER A 445 52.77 9.36 43.17
C SER A 445 53.16 10.87 43.19
N PRO A 446 52.66 11.79 42.32
CA PRO A 446 51.74 11.72 41.16
C PRO A 446 52.23 12.64 39.99
N PRO A 447 51.40 13.25 39.09
CA PRO A 447 50.06 12.95 38.56
C PRO A 447 50.02 12.86 37.00
N GLY A 448 49.00 12.22 36.42
CA GLY A 448 48.78 12.26 34.97
C GLY A 448 47.46 11.63 34.53
N SER A 449 46.55 12.49 34.06
CA SER A 449 45.19 12.25 33.59
C SER A 449 44.99 11.11 32.59
N GLY A 450 43.80 10.48 32.63
CA GLY A 450 43.25 9.75 31.48
C GLY A 450 42.36 8.56 31.81
N ALA A 451 41.17 8.79 32.39
CA ALA A 451 40.14 7.76 32.48
C ALA A 451 39.60 7.47 31.07
N SER A 452 39.82 6.26 30.56
CA SER A 452 39.16 5.73 29.37
C SER A 452 38.03 4.79 29.81
N SER A 453 36.80 5.20 29.54
CA SER A 453 35.59 4.39 29.67
C SER A 453 35.55 3.33 28.55
N PRO A 454 34.97 2.14 28.78
CA PRO A 454 34.76 1.15 27.71
C PRO A 454 33.73 1.67 26.69
N PRO A 455 33.85 1.31 25.39
CA PRO A 455 32.94 1.82 24.38
C PRO A 455 31.53 1.24 24.59
N THR A 456 30.57 2.14 24.76
CA THR A 456 29.14 1.87 24.74
C THR A 456 28.74 1.26 23.39
N CYS A 457 27.97 0.17 23.43
CA CYS A 457 27.32 -0.40 22.25
C CYS A 457 26.50 0.69 21.54
N PRO A 458 26.58 0.84 20.21
CA PRO A 458 25.71 1.76 19.50
C PRO A 458 24.28 1.19 19.54
N SER A 459 23.34 2.02 20.01
CA SER A 459 21.91 1.80 19.94
C SER A 459 21.50 1.39 18.53
N SER A 460 20.63 0.38 18.45
CA SER A 460 20.01 -0.10 17.22
C SER A 460 19.43 1.07 16.43
N PRO A 461 19.73 1.23 15.13
CA PRO A 461 19.08 2.26 14.34
C PRO A 461 17.60 1.89 14.17
N THR A 462 16.72 2.83 14.47
CA THR A 462 15.29 2.76 14.14
C THR A 462 15.14 2.49 12.64
N PRO A 463 14.38 1.46 12.21
CA PRO A 463 14.24 1.16 10.80
C PRO A 463 13.54 2.30 10.05
N PRO A 464 13.98 2.66 8.83
CA PRO A 464 13.24 3.58 7.98
C PRO A 464 11.91 2.95 7.51
N PRO A 465 10.91 3.75 7.12
CA PRO A 465 9.51 3.32 6.90
C PRO A 465 9.29 2.56 5.57
N ALA A 466 10.15 1.61 5.26
CA ALA A 466 10.17 0.91 3.99
C ALA A 466 9.87 -0.61 4.10
N THR A 467 9.67 -1.08 5.33
CA THR A 467 9.07 -2.38 5.66
C THR A 467 8.10 -2.10 6.79
N GLY A 468 6.86 -2.60 6.69
CA GLY A 468 5.75 -2.22 7.56
C GLY A 468 6.14 -1.94 9.01
N THR A 469 5.81 -0.75 9.52
CA THR A 469 6.16 -0.32 10.88
C THR A 469 5.87 -1.45 11.86
N LEU A 470 6.93 -1.93 12.54
CA LEU A 470 6.80 -2.96 13.56
C LEU A 470 6.09 -2.35 14.76
N VAL A 471 4.93 -2.89 15.09
CA VAL A 471 4.15 -2.53 16.26
C VAL A 471 4.35 -3.59 17.33
N PHE A 472 4.74 -3.18 18.52
CA PHE A 472 4.76 -4.08 19.67
C PHE A 472 3.38 -4.10 20.32
N LEU A 473 2.82 -5.30 20.48
CA LEU A 473 1.57 -5.51 21.20
C LEU A 473 1.85 -6.11 22.55
N SER A 474 1.25 -5.56 23.59
CA SER A 474 1.21 -6.18 24.91
C SER A 474 -0.19 -6.71 25.19
N LEU A 475 -0.28 -7.98 25.62
CA LEU A 475 -1.52 -8.69 25.92
C LEU A 475 -2.02 -8.48 27.35
#